data_AF-A0A920UUW6-F1
#
_entry.id   AF-A0A920UUW6-F1
#
_cell.length_a   1.000
_cell.length_b   1.000
_cell.length_c   1.000
_cell.angle_alpha   90.00
_cell.angle_beta   90.00
_cell.angle_gamma   90.00
#
_symmetry.space_group_name_H-M   'P 1'
#
loop_
_entity.id
_entity.type
_entity.pdbx_description
1 polymer ?
#
loop_
_entity_poly.entity_id
_entity_poly.type
_entity_poly.pdbx_seq_one_letter_code
_entity_poly.pdbx_strand_id
1 'polypeptide(L)'
;MSEHEKESLSALLDNEADDLELRRLLKSYESDPEIRETWERYSLAQALLHGETVPISSNLSARIHEKIVAEPLFQRHDFLIGNKTSPRWL
;
A
#
# COMPACT_ATOMS: atom_id res chain seq x y z
N MET A 1 18.23 -9.51 -1.45
CA MET A 1 17.76 -9.38 -0.04
C MET A 1 18.79 -9.75 1.01
N SER A 2 18.93 -8.89 2.01
CA SER A 2 19.62 -9.11 3.28
C SER A 2 18.70 -9.67 4.37
N GLU A 3 19.28 -10.22 5.45
CA GLU A 3 18.49 -10.73 6.59
C GLU A 3 17.68 -9.63 7.29
N HIS A 4 18.25 -8.43 7.44
CA HIS A 4 17.56 -7.28 8.02
C HIS A 4 16.31 -6.90 7.21
N GLU A 5 16.36 -6.99 5.87
CA GLU A 5 15.18 -6.71 5.04
C GLU A 5 14.09 -7.76 5.24
N LYS A 6 14.45 -9.04 5.41
CA LYS A 6 13.48 -10.11 5.71
C LYS A 6 12.84 -9.92 7.08
N GLU A 7 13.62 -9.52 8.07
CA GLU A 7 13.13 -9.23 9.42
C GLU A 7 12.18 -8.04 9.42
N SER A 8 12.57 -6.91 8.83
CA SER A 8 11.70 -5.73 8.70
C SER A 8 10.42 -6.04 7.92
N LEU A 9 10.48 -6.92 6.91
CA LEU A 9 9.31 -7.36 6.15
C LEU A 9 8.35 -8.20 7.00
N SER A 10 8.87 -9.10 7.84
CA SER A 10 8.07 -9.88 8.78
C SER A 10 7.39 -8.97 9.79
N ALA A 11 8.17 -8.07 10.41
CA ALA A 11 7.63 -7.08 11.34
C ALA A 11 6.54 -6.22 10.69
N LEU A 12 6.69 -5.85 9.42
CA LEU A 12 5.68 -5.08 8.70
C LEU A 12 4.36 -5.86 8.56
N LEU A 13 4.43 -7.13 8.21
CA LEU A 13 3.24 -7.98 8.08
C LEU A 13 2.55 -8.14 9.44
N ASP A 14 3.31 -8.30 10.52
CA ASP A 14 2.78 -8.43 11.87
C ASP A 14 2.39 -7.08 12.51
N ASN A 15 2.49 -5.97 11.77
CA ASN A 15 2.20 -4.60 12.23
C ASN A 15 3.11 -4.11 13.39
N GLU A 16 4.36 -4.56 13.40
CA GLU A 16 5.41 -4.25 14.39
C GLU A 16 6.62 -3.49 13.79
N ALA A 17 6.64 -3.19 12.49
CA ALA A 17 7.74 -2.47 11.86
C ALA A 17 7.83 -1.00 12.28
N ASP A 18 9.06 -0.49 12.42
CA ASP A 18 9.32 0.93 12.66
C ASP A 18 9.17 1.78 11.37
N ASP A 19 8.75 3.04 11.51
CA ASP A 19 8.52 3.97 10.40
C ASP A 19 9.75 4.18 9.50
N LEU A 20 10.95 4.24 10.08
CA LEU A 20 12.18 4.44 9.32
C LEU A 20 12.57 3.19 8.53
N GLU A 21 12.39 2.02 9.14
CA GLU A 21 12.64 0.72 8.51
C GLU A 21 11.67 0.50 7.36
N LEU A 22 10.38 0.80 7.56
CA LEU A 22 9.36 0.78 6.53
C LEU A 22 9.74 1.66 5.33
N ARG A 23 10.17 2.90 5.57
CA ARG A 23 10.59 3.81 4.48
C ARG A 23 11.79 3.27 3.70
N ARG A 24 12.76 2.66 4.38
CA ARG A 24 13.94 2.06 3.73
C ARG A 24 13.54 0.84 2.90
N LEU A 25 12.70 -0.02 3.46
CA LEU A 25 12.18 -1.21 2.81
C LEU A 25 11.36 -0.86 1.56
N LEU A 26 10.48 0.14 1.64
CA LEU A 26 9.71 0.63 0.48
C LEU A 26 10.62 1.19 -0.62
N LYS A 27 11.74 1.83 -0.24
CA LYS A 27 12.71 2.33 -1.20
C LYS A 27 13.49 1.20 -1.89
N SER A 28 13.86 0.15 -1.16
CA SER A 28 14.53 -1.01 -1.76
C SER A 28 13.58 -1.87 -2.59
N TYR A 29 12.31 -1.93 -2.22
CA TYR A 29 11.25 -2.66 -2.93
C TYR A 29 11.10 -2.28 -4.42
N GLU A 30 11.32 -1.01 -4.79
CA GLU A 30 11.28 -0.60 -6.20
C GLU A 30 12.46 -1.14 -7.01
N SER A 31 13.61 -1.34 -6.36
CA SER A 31 14.87 -1.71 -7.01
C SER A 31 15.20 -3.19 -6.97
N ASP A 32 14.66 -3.94 -5.99
CA ASP A 32 14.98 -5.36 -5.80
C ASP A 32 13.71 -6.23 -5.95
N PRO A 33 13.56 -6.98 -7.05
CA PRO A 33 12.41 -7.87 -7.25
C PRO A 33 12.36 -9.02 -6.23
N GLU A 34 13.47 -9.39 -5.59
CA GLU A 34 13.51 -10.45 -4.57
C GLU A 34 12.69 -10.07 -3.32
N ILE A 35 12.64 -8.76 -2.99
CA ILE A 35 11.81 -8.24 -1.89
C ILE A 35 10.33 -8.46 -2.18
N ARG A 36 9.91 -8.24 -3.43
CA ARG A 36 8.52 -8.46 -3.85
C ARG A 36 8.11 -9.93 -3.77
N GLU A 37 8.96 -10.83 -4.27
CA GLU A 37 8.70 -12.27 -4.19
C GLU A 37 8.58 -12.73 -2.72
N THR A 38 9.44 -12.23 -1.85
CA THR A 38 9.40 -12.58 -0.42
C THR A 38 8.15 -12.02 0.27
N TRP A 39 7.75 -10.78 -0.06
CA TRP A 39 6.50 -10.18 0.44
C TRP A 39 5.28 -10.99 0.05
N GLU A 40 5.19 -11.44 -1.21
CA GLU A 40 4.08 -12.26 -1.69
C GLU A 40 4.00 -13.60 -0.93
N ARG A 41 5.14 -14.27 -0.74
CA ARG A 41 5.18 -15.53 0.02
C ARG A 41 4.79 -15.35 1.48
N TYR A 42 5.32 -14.32 2.14
CA TYR A 42 5.03 -14.08 3.56
C TYR A 42 3.58 -13.63 3.77
N SER A 43 3.04 -12.78 2.90
CA SER A 43 1.62 -12.39 2.93
C SER A 43 0.70 -13.59 2.77
N LEU A 44 1.04 -14.52 1.86
CA LEU A 44 0.28 -15.76 1.69
C LEU A 44 0.37 -16.65 2.95
N ALA A 45 1.56 -16.82 3.51
CA ALA A 45 1.76 -17.59 4.74
C ALA A 45 0.96 -16.98 5.90
N GLN A 46 0.98 -15.66 6.07
CA GLN A 46 0.19 -14.95 7.06
C GLN A 46 -1.31 -15.19 6.87
N ALA A 47 -1.84 -15.00 5.65
CA ALA A 47 -3.26 -15.24 5.37
C ALA A 47 -3.69 -16.69 5.69
N LEU A 48 -2.83 -17.68 5.37
CA LEU A 48 -3.03 -19.08 5.74
C LEU A 48 -3.08 -19.28 7.25
N LEU A 49 -2.17 -18.65 7.99
CA LEU A 49 -2.10 -18.76 9.46
C LEU A 49 -3.32 -18.11 10.15
N HIS A 50 -3.82 -17.00 9.62
CA HIS A 50 -5.01 -16.32 10.15
C HIS A 50 -6.33 -16.96 9.72
N GLY A 51 -6.31 -17.97 8.84
CA GLY A 51 -7.52 -18.66 8.37
C GLY A 51 -8.36 -17.83 7.38
N GLU A 52 -7.82 -16.73 6.87
CA GLU A 52 -8.50 -15.78 5.97
C GLU A 52 -8.24 -16.09 4.50
N THR A 53 -8.21 -17.37 4.13
CA THR A 53 -7.82 -17.74 2.76
C THR A 53 -8.99 -17.84 1.82
N VAL A 54 -9.05 -16.91 0.88
CA VAL A 54 -9.81 -17.04 -0.37
C VAL A 54 -8.82 -17.43 -1.47
N PRO A 55 -9.14 -18.35 -2.39
CA PRO A 55 -8.27 -18.63 -3.53
C PRO A 55 -8.15 -17.37 -4.40
N ILE A 56 -6.95 -16.79 -4.42
CA ILE A 56 -6.64 -15.56 -5.16
C ILE A 56 -5.81 -15.91 -6.39
N SER A 57 -6.04 -15.24 -7.52
CA SER A 57 -5.16 -15.37 -8.68
C SER A 57 -3.80 -14.72 -8.39
N SER A 58 -2.72 -15.37 -8.81
CA SER A 58 -1.34 -14.86 -8.63
C SER A 58 -1.08 -13.50 -9.28
N ASN A 59 -1.93 -13.06 -10.22
CA ASN A 59 -1.84 -11.78 -10.89
C ASN A 59 -2.74 -10.67 -10.30
N LEU A 60 -3.41 -10.91 -9.17
CA LEU A 60 -4.35 -9.92 -8.62
C LEU A 60 -3.66 -8.60 -8.29
N SER A 61 -2.51 -8.65 -7.62
CA SER A 61 -1.73 -7.46 -7.23
C SER A 61 -1.38 -6.60 -8.45
N ALA A 62 -0.88 -7.22 -9.53
CA ALA A 62 -0.55 -6.56 -10.78
C ALA A 62 -1.78 -5.89 -11.42
N ARG A 63 -2.92 -6.59 -11.48
CA ARG A 63 -4.16 -6.04 -12.05
C ARG A 63 -4.73 -4.87 -11.24
N ILE A 64 -4.60 -4.92 -9.90
CA ILE A 64 -4.97 -3.81 -9.03
C ILE A 64 -4.04 -2.63 -9.29
N HIS A 65 -2.73 -2.87 -9.33
CA HIS A 65 -1.73 -1.83 -9.60
C HIS A 65 -1.97 -1.15 -10.95
N GLU A 66 -2.19 -1.91 -12.03
CA GLU A 66 -2.53 -1.37 -13.36
C GLU A 66 -3.75 -0.46 -13.32
N LYS A 67 -4.80 -0.86 -12.58
CA LYS A 67 -6.00 -0.04 -12.43
C LYS A 67 -5.73 1.25 -11.66
N ILE A 68 -5.00 1.17 -10.55
CA ILE A 68 -4.62 2.35 -9.75
C ILE A 68 -3.79 3.32 -10.58
N VAL A 69 -2.83 2.83 -11.37
CA VAL A 69 -2.01 3.67 -12.26
C VAL A 69 -2.86 4.33 -13.35
N ALA A 70 -3.93 3.67 -13.81
CA ALA A 70 -4.86 4.21 -14.79
C ALA A 70 -5.94 5.12 -14.18
N GLU A 71 -6.01 5.27 -12.86
CA GLU A 71 -7.00 6.14 -12.22
C GLU A 71 -6.68 7.62 -12.53
N PRO A 72 -7.69 8.41 -12.93
CA PRO A 72 -7.50 9.85 -13.06
C PRO A 72 -7.18 10.44 -11.69
N LEU A 73 -6.25 11.41 -11.65
CA LEU A 73 -5.96 12.16 -10.43
C LEU A 73 -7.28 12.63 -9.83
N PHE A 74 -7.50 12.31 -8.55
CA PHE A 74 -8.69 12.73 -7.83
C PHE A 74 -8.84 14.25 -7.98
N GLN A 75 -9.75 14.68 -8.85
CA GLN A 75 -10.22 16.04 -8.85
C GLN A 75 -11.03 16.18 -7.59
N ARG A 76 -10.38 16.67 -6.53
CA ARG A 76 -11.09 17.29 -5.42
C ARG A 76 -12.04 18.27 -6.08
N HIS A 77 -13.33 17.94 -6.08
CA HIS A 77 -14.36 18.86 -6.52
C HIS A 77 -14.13 20.11 -5.65
N ASP A 78 -13.56 21.17 -6.24
CA ASP A 78 -13.57 22.47 -5.63
C ASP A 78 -15.05 22.80 -5.47
N PHE A 79 -15.55 22.56 -4.26
CA PHE A 79 -16.87 22.96 -3.84
C PHE A 79 -16.84 24.49 -3.84
N LEU A 80 -17.16 25.04 -5.02
CA LEU A 80 -17.61 26.37 -5.33
C LEU A 80 -17.48 27.38 -4.17
N ILE A 81 -16.29 27.94 -3.95
CA ILE A 81 -16.21 29.31 -3.42
C ILE A 81 -16.37 30.27 -4.61
N GLY A 82 -17.52 30.15 -5.27
CA GLY A 82 -18.03 31.13 -6.22
C GLY A 82 -18.78 32.19 -5.44
N ASN A 83 -18.15 33.35 -5.28
CA ASN A 83 -18.70 34.60 -4.77
C ASN A 83 -20.20 34.80 -5.09
N LYS A 84 -21.06 34.74 -4.07
CA LYS A 84 -22.35 35.45 -4.02
C LYS A 84 -22.66 35.94 -2.60
N THR A 85 -22.43 37.23 -2.39
CA THR A 85 -23.27 38.17 -1.62
C THR A 85 -23.67 37.81 -0.18
N SER A 86 -23.21 38.62 0.78
CA SER A 86 -23.75 38.73 2.14
C SER A 86 -25.29 38.74 2.18
N PRO A 87 -25.87 38.20 3.25
CA PRO A 87 -26.58 39.09 4.15
C PRO A 87 -25.98 39.05 5.56
N ARG A 88 -25.89 40.27 6.09
CA ARG A 88 -25.38 40.68 7.39
C ARG A 88 -26.24 40.07 8.51
N TRP A 89 -25.65 39.23 9.36
CA TRP A 89 -26.14 39.02 10.72
C TRP A 89 -25.11 39.58 11.70
N LEU A 90 -25.62 40.51 12.52
CA LEU A 90 -24.96 41.47 13.42
C LEU A 90 -24.49 42.76 12.73
#